data_AF-A0A7Y6BXI9-F1
#
_entry.id   AF-A0A7Y6BXI9-F1
#
_cell.length_a   1.000
_cell.length_b   1.000
_cell.length_c   1.000
_cell.angle_alpha   90.00
_cell.angle_beta   90.00
_cell.angle_gamma   90.00
#
_symmetry.space_group_name_H-M   'P 1'
#
loop_
_entity.id
_entity.type
_entity.pdbx_description
1 polymer ?
#
loop_
_entity_poly.entity_id
_entity_poly.type
_entity_poly.pdbx_seq_one_letter_code
_entity_poly.pdbx_strand_id
1 'polypeptide(L)'
;MPTFDSILVTGNQTINQNLHVNGNETVGLDLQVNGNQTIAGHLQINGSSSLTNNLGVGGVIDAGDSVKAATRIMALNQPTLPAALPVVQQLLYYNPGVLNQPGLVLTGTSGNQYVLFIDDSGGTPNLAIQMI
;
A
#
# COMPACT_ATOMS: atom_id res chain seq x y z
N MET A 1 37.21 -0.73 32.88
CA MET A 1 37.09 -0.08 31.56
C MET A 1 36.79 1.39 31.82
N PRO A 2 37.48 2.33 31.15
CA PRO A 2 37.13 3.74 31.27
C PRO A 2 35.70 3.95 30.76
N THR A 3 34.96 4.82 31.44
CA THR A 3 33.63 5.30 31.03
C THR A 3 33.71 6.81 30.79
N PHE A 4 32.85 7.32 29.92
CA PHE A 4 32.74 8.75 29.64
C PHE A 4 31.29 9.16 29.89
N ASP A 5 31.09 10.26 30.61
CA ASP A 5 29.74 10.82 30.81
C ASP A 5 29.21 11.45 29.53
N SER A 6 30.09 12.05 28.73
CA SER A 6 29.78 12.56 27.39
C SER A 6 30.99 12.48 26.46
N ILE A 7 30.71 12.36 25.17
CA ILE A 7 31.71 12.37 24.10
C ILE A 7 31.20 13.33 23.02
N LEU A 8 32.03 14.31 22.63
CA LEU A 8 31.79 15.15 21.46
C LEU A 8 32.81 14.81 20.39
N VAL A 9 32.35 14.41 19.21
CA VAL A 9 33.19 14.19 18.04
C VAL A 9 32.83 15.23 17.00
N THR A 10 33.80 16.09 16.65
CA THR A 10 33.62 17.18 15.67
C THR A 10 34.01 16.78 14.25
N GLY A 11 34.63 15.61 14.09
CA GLY A 11 35.01 15.03 12.81
C GLY A 11 34.35 13.68 12.57
N ASN A 12 34.94 12.88 11.68
CA ASN A 12 34.43 11.55 11.37
C ASN A 12 34.75 10.55 12.48
N GLN A 13 33.81 9.66 12.76
CA GLN A 13 34.00 8.52 13.65
C GLN A 13 33.84 7.22 12.87
N THR A 14 34.70 6.24 13.13
CA THR A 14 34.55 4.87 12.64
C THR A 14 34.52 3.92 13.84
N ILE A 15 33.51 3.07 13.92
CA ILE A 15 33.41 1.99 14.90
C ILE A 15 33.56 0.68 14.13
N ASN A 16 34.66 -0.05 14.36
CA ASN A 16 34.94 -1.30 13.65
C ASN A 16 34.18 -2.51 14.20
N GLN A 17 33.57 -2.36 15.38
CA GLN A 17 32.80 -3.37 16.08
C GLN A 17 31.32 -2.95 16.18
N ASN A 18 30.56 -3.58 17.06
CA ASN A 18 29.16 -3.23 17.27
C ASN A 18 29.00 -1.92 18.05
N LEU A 19 28.06 -1.09 17.63
CA LEU A 19 27.53 0.03 18.42
C LEU A 19 26.18 -0.38 19.00
N HIS A 20 26.01 -0.23 20.31
CA HIS A 20 24.73 -0.38 20.98
C HIS A 20 24.32 0.96 21.58
N VAL A 21 23.16 1.48 21.18
CA VAL A 21 22.60 2.74 21.66
C VAL A 21 21.37 2.41 22.50
N ASN A 22 21.44 2.63 23.82
CA ASN A 22 20.30 2.41 24.72
C ASN A 22 19.25 3.53 24.66
N GLY A 23 19.65 4.70 24.16
CA GLY A 23 18.79 5.88 24.04
C GLY A 23 18.31 6.11 22.61
N ASN A 24 17.86 7.34 22.35
CA ASN A 24 17.48 7.76 21.02
C ASN A 24 18.72 8.01 20.15
N GLU A 25 18.61 7.67 18.88
CA GLU A 25 19.57 8.01 17.84
C GLU A 25 18.92 8.98 16.86
N THR A 26 19.68 9.96 16.37
CA THR A 26 19.23 10.87 15.31
C THR A 26 20.31 10.92 14.25
N VAL A 27 19.97 10.51 13.04
CA VAL A 27 20.82 10.63 11.86
C VAL A 27 20.33 11.84 11.07
N GLY A 28 21.17 12.88 10.95
CA GLY A 28 20.77 14.14 10.34
C GLY A 28 20.81 14.16 8.80
N LEU A 29 21.45 13.16 8.19
CA LEU A 29 21.60 13.02 6.74
C LEU A 29 21.17 11.60 6.34
N ASP A 30 21.96 10.93 5.49
CA ASP A 30 21.65 9.61 4.97
C ASP A 30 22.05 8.49 5.94
N LEU A 31 21.21 7.46 6.02
CA LEU A 31 21.50 6.20 6.69
C LEU A 31 21.50 5.06 5.67
N GLN A 32 22.65 4.43 5.47
CA GLN A 32 22.74 3.19 4.70
C GLN A 32 22.84 2.01 5.65
N VAL A 33 21.95 1.03 5.49
CA VAL A 33 22.03 -0.24 6.19
C VAL A 33 22.16 -1.37 5.19
N ASN A 34 23.25 -2.13 5.31
CA ASN A 34 23.53 -3.27 4.42
C ASN A 34 22.93 -4.59 4.93
N GLY A 35 22.53 -4.64 6.20
CA GLY A 35 21.90 -5.80 6.83
C GLY A 35 20.39 -5.64 7.04
N ASN A 36 19.79 -6.59 7.74
CA ASN A 36 18.38 -6.54 8.09
C ASN A 36 18.11 -5.44 9.14
N GLN A 37 16.90 -4.87 9.09
CA GLN A 37 16.41 -3.92 10.07
C GLN A 37 15.08 -4.39 10.63
N THR A 38 14.82 -4.08 11.90
CA THR A 38 13.53 -4.34 12.55
C THR A 38 13.13 -3.08 13.28
N ILE A 39 11.92 -2.61 13.00
CA ILE A 39 11.32 -1.45 13.66
C ILE A 39 10.15 -2.01 14.47
N ALA A 40 10.29 -2.01 15.80
CA ALA A 40 9.24 -2.50 16.69
C ALA A 40 8.07 -1.51 16.85
N GLY A 41 8.33 -0.22 16.57
CA GLY A 41 7.35 0.85 16.62
C GLY A 41 6.83 1.25 15.25
N HIS A 42 6.47 2.53 15.10
CA HIS A 42 6.01 3.08 13.84
C HIS A 42 7.17 3.49 12.93
N LEU A 43 6.96 3.34 11.62
CA LEU A 43 7.82 3.90 10.59
C LEU A 43 7.01 4.93 9.81
N GLN A 44 7.48 6.18 9.81
CA GLN A 44 6.96 7.24 8.93
C GLN A 44 8.01 7.56 7.88
N ILE A 45 7.59 7.60 6.61
CA ILE A 45 8.43 7.98 5.48
C ILE A 45 7.79 9.20 4.84
N ASN A 46 8.44 10.36 4.93
CA ASN A 46 7.94 11.60 4.32
C ASN A 46 8.28 11.70 2.82
N GLY A 47 9.27 10.94 2.37
CA GLY A 47 9.68 10.84 0.98
C GLY A 47 9.12 9.59 0.29
N SER A 48 9.69 9.24 -0.86
CA SER A 48 9.35 8.01 -1.56
C SER A 48 10.04 6.80 -0.93
N SER A 49 9.39 5.64 -1.00
CA SER A 49 9.98 4.34 -0.66
C SER A 49 9.83 3.37 -1.82
N SER A 50 10.79 2.47 -1.97
CA SER A 50 10.76 1.42 -2.98
C SER A 50 11.09 0.09 -2.30
N LEU A 51 10.28 -0.92 -2.58
CA LEU A 51 10.47 -2.29 -2.08
C LEU A 51 10.58 -3.22 -3.27
N THR A 52 11.70 -3.92 -3.39
CA THR A 52 12.03 -4.73 -4.57
C THR A 52 11.51 -6.16 -4.52
N ASN A 53 11.13 -6.62 -3.33
CA ASN A 53 10.63 -7.96 -3.09
C ASN A 53 9.16 -7.92 -2.65
N ASN A 54 8.88 -8.21 -1.38
CA ASN A 54 7.52 -8.42 -0.90
C ASN A 54 7.15 -7.40 0.18
N LEU A 55 5.93 -6.85 0.08
CA LEU A 55 5.29 -6.07 1.14
C LEU A 55 4.18 -6.91 1.79
N GLY A 56 4.32 -7.20 3.08
CA GLY A 56 3.26 -7.82 3.89
C GLY A 56 2.61 -6.78 4.79
N VAL A 57 1.28 -6.67 4.74
CA VAL A 57 0.50 -5.76 5.59
C VAL A 57 -0.55 -6.58 6.32
N GLY A 58 -0.50 -6.60 7.65
CA GLY A 58 -1.47 -7.30 8.48
C GLY A 58 -2.79 -6.53 8.69
N GLY A 59 -2.85 -5.27 8.25
CA GLY A 59 -4.01 -4.39 8.34
C GLY A 59 -4.47 -3.88 6.98
N VAL A 60 -4.81 -2.59 6.91
CA VAL A 60 -5.32 -1.93 5.70
C VAL A 60 -4.18 -1.20 4.98
N ILE A 61 -4.22 -1.22 3.65
CA ILE A 61 -3.42 -0.34 2.79
C ILE A 61 -4.34 0.80 2.35
N ASP A 62 -3.99 2.04 2.72
CA ASP A 62 -4.63 3.26 2.23
C ASP A 62 -3.68 3.96 1.24
N ALA A 63 -4.15 4.21 0.03
CA ALA A 63 -3.37 4.79 -1.06
C ALA A 63 -4.08 6.03 -1.61
N GLY A 64 -3.45 7.20 -1.47
CA GLY A 64 -4.08 8.48 -1.81
C GLY A 64 -4.17 8.82 -3.31
N ASP A 65 -3.52 8.03 -4.18
CA ASP A 65 -3.60 8.17 -5.63
C ASP A 65 -4.01 6.84 -6.28
N SER A 66 -3.04 6.04 -6.73
CA SER A 66 -3.31 4.86 -7.55
C SER A 66 -2.51 3.64 -7.08
N VAL A 67 -3.14 2.46 -7.14
CA VAL A 67 -2.46 1.16 -6.91
C VAL A 67 -2.31 0.45 -8.26
N LYS A 68 -1.06 0.22 -8.69
CA LYS A 68 -0.75 -0.49 -9.94
C LYS A 68 -0.06 -1.82 -9.63
N ALA A 69 -0.63 -2.92 -10.12
CA ALA A 69 0.00 -4.24 -10.07
C ALA A 69 0.47 -4.66 -11.46
N ALA A 70 1.68 -5.23 -11.55
CA ALA A 70 2.20 -5.74 -12.82
C ALA A 70 1.49 -7.02 -13.28
N THR A 71 1.04 -7.85 -12.34
CA THR A 71 0.44 -9.16 -12.63
C THR A 71 -1.03 -9.23 -12.20
N ARG A 72 -1.32 -9.01 -10.92
CA ARG A 72 -2.69 -9.16 -10.37
C ARG A 72 -2.86 -8.46 -9.03
N ILE A 73 -4.10 -8.08 -8.74
CA ILE A 73 -4.61 -7.81 -7.39
C ILE A 73 -5.59 -8.94 -7.06
N MET A 74 -5.45 -9.60 -5.91
CA MET A 74 -6.28 -10.76 -5.52
C MET A 74 -6.96 -10.53 -4.17
N ALA A 75 -8.18 -11.03 -4.03
CA ALA A 75 -8.84 -11.23 -2.73
C ALA A 75 -8.82 -12.74 -2.41
N LEU A 76 -8.18 -13.11 -1.29
CA LEU A 76 -8.04 -14.53 -0.89
C LEU A 76 -9.20 -15.03 -0.02
N ASN A 77 -9.90 -14.13 0.66
CA ASN A 77 -11.11 -14.45 1.41
C ASN A 77 -12.32 -13.96 0.63
N GLN A 78 -13.03 -14.89 -0.01
CA GLN A 78 -14.32 -14.61 -0.62
C GLN A 78 -15.41 -14.73 0.45
N PRO A 79 -16.40 -13.81 0.51
CA PRO A 79 -17.57 -13.99 1.36
C PRO A 79 -18.19 -15.35 1.09
N THR A 80 -18.46 -16.13 2.15
CA THR A 80 -19.26 -17.35 2.00
C THR A 80 -20.63 -16.95 1.52
N LEU A 81 -21.05 -17.42 0.33
CA LEU A 81 -22.40 -17.18 -0.15
C LEU A 81 -23.40 -17.64 0.92
N PRO A 82 -24.43 -16.82 1.27
CA PRO A 82 -25.60 -17.34 1.94
C PRO A 82 -26.15 -18.53 1.13
N ALA A 83 -26.69 -19.54 1.80
CA ALA A 83 -27.26 -20.75 1.16
C ALA A 83 -28.58 -20.47 0.40
N ALA A 84 -28.62 -19.40 -0.40
CA ALA A 84 -29.68 -19.07 -1.33
C ALA A 84 -29.24 -19.44 -2.76
N LEU A 85 -30.20 -19.83 -3.59
CA LEU A 85 -29.95 -20.04 -5.02
C LEU A 85 -29.34 -18.77 -5.63
N PRO A 86 -28.29 -18.87 -6.46
CA PRO A 86 -27.74 -17.70 -7.14
C PRO A 86 -28.85 -17.06 -7.97
N VAL A 87 -29.29 -15.88 -7.55
CA VAL A 87 -30.10 -15.01 -8.41
C VAL A 87 -29.11 -14.37 -9.38
N VAL A 88 -29.40 -14.47 -10.67
CA VAL A 88 -28.60 -13.81 -11.71
C VAL A 88 -28.67 -12.30 -11.47
N GLN A 89 -27.68 -11.72 -10.78
CA GLN A 89 -27.46 -10.28 -10.79
C GLN A 89 -26.79 -9.93 -12.13
N GLN A 90 -27.47 -9.12 -12.94
CA GLN A 90 -26.91 -8.64 -14.20
C GLN A 90 -25.70 -7.75 -13.92
N LEU A 91 -24.60 -7.96 -14.66
CA LEU A 91 -23.58 -6.95 -14.83
C LEU A 91 -24.18 -5.84 -15.71
N LEU A 92 -24.40 -4.66 -15.14
CA LEU A 92 -24.92 -3.52 -15.88
C LEU A 92 -23.74 -2.81 -16.57
N TYR A 93 -23.81 -2.70 -17.90
CA TYR A 93 -22.86 -1.91 -18.68
C TYR A 93 -23.40 -0.49 -18.84
N TYR A 94 -22.67 0.50 -18.33
CA TYR A 94 -23.01 1.91 -18.52
C TYR A 94 -22.14 2.52 -19.61
N ASN A 95 -22.77 2.94 -20.72
CA ASN A 95 -22.16 3.81 -21.73
C ASN A 95 -22.38 5.29 -21.32
N PRO A 96 -21.46 6.21 -21.66
CA PRO A 96 -20.90 7.22 -20.75
C PRO A 96 -21.93 8.22 -20.20
N GLY A 97 -21.87 8.48 -18.89
CA GLY A 97 -22.77 9.46 -18.25
C GLY A 97 -22.31 10.06 -16.93
N VAL A 98 -21.44 9.39 -16.16
CA VAL A 98 -21.02 9.91 -14.84
C VAL A 98 -19.50 10.08 -14.75
N LEU A 99 -19.05 11.35 -14.73
CA LEU A 99 -17.64 11.68 -14.52
C LEU A 99 -17.25 11.43 -13.05
N ASN A 100 -16.02 10.97 -12.81
CA ASN A 100 -15.43 10.78 -11.48
C ASN A 100 -16.10 9.70 -10.60
N GLN A 101 -16.65 8.63 -11.19
CA GLN A 101 -17.17 7.50 -10.41
C GLN A 101 -16.02 6.87 -9.60
N PRO A 102 -16.13 6.71 -8.27
CA PRO A 102 -15.15 5.98 -7.49
C PRO A 102 -15.27 4.48 -7.76
N GLY A 103 -14.14 3.79 -7.91
CA GLY A 103 -14.13 2.36 -8.15
C GLY A 103 -12.76 1.84 -8.56
N LEU A 104 -12.72 0.58 -8.99
CA LEU A 104 -11.51 -0.03 -9.50
C LEU A 104 -11.32 0.37 -10.97
N VAL A 105 -10.29 1.17 -11.25
CA VAL A 105 -9.91 1.53 -12.62
C VAL A 105 -9.12 0.39 -13.27
N LEU A 106 -9.60 -0.07 -14.41
CA LEU A 106 -9.06 -1.15 -15.24
C LEU A 106 -8.73 -0.60 -16.63
N THR A 107 -7.55 -0.90 -17.17
CA THR A 107 -7.21 -0.56 -18.57
C THR A 107 -7.52 -1.74 -19.47
N GLY A 108 -8.37 -1.53 -20.49
CA GLY A 108 -8.70 -2.52 -21.51
C GLY A 108 -7.54 -2.76 -22.47
N THR A 109 -7.61 -3.87 -23.22
CA THR A 109 -6.60 -4.20 -24.26
C THR A 109 -6.54 -3.19 -25.40
N SER A 110 -7.59 -2.39 -25.58
CA SER A 110 -7.65 -1.26 -26.52
C SER A 110 -7.00 0.03 -25.98
N GLY A 111 -6.56 0.05 -24.71
CA GLY A 111 -6.02 1.24 -24.04
C GLY A 111 -7.08 2.11 -23.33
N ASN A 112 -8.38 1.86 -23.56
CA ASN A 112 -9.45 2.58 -22.87
C ASN A 112 -9.46 2.24 -21.38
N GLN A 113 -9.76 3.21 -20.52
CA GLN A 113 -9.95 2.98 -19.10
C GLN A 113 -11.41 2.67 -18.79
N TYR A 114 -11.62 1.82 -17.81
CA TYR A 114 -12.93 1.44 -17.30
C TYR A 114 -12.92 1.53 -15.79
N VAL A 115 -13.99 1.97 -15.17
CA VAL A 115 -14.19 1.89 -13.73
C VAL A 115 -15.21 0.79 -13.42
N LEU A 116 -14.83 -0.12 -12.52
CA LEU A 116 -15.71 -1.11 -11.92
C LEU A 116 -16.18 -0.59 -10.56
N PHE A 117 -17.49 -0.49 -10.37
CA PHE A 117 -18.09 0.07 -9.16
C PHE A 117 -19.39 -0.64 -8.79
N ILE A 118 -19.90 -0.35 -7.60
CA ILE A 118 -21.22 -0.81 -7.16
C ILE A 118 -22.21 0.32 -7.44
N ASP A 119 -23.26 0.03 -8.22
CA ASP A 119 -24.39 0.92 -8.46
C ASP A 119 -25.56 0.53 -7.55
N ASP A 120 -25.95 1.43 -6.65
CA ASP A 120 -27.05 1.27 -5.71
C ASP A 120 -28.25 2.16 -6.03
N SER A 121 -28.24 2.88 -7.15
CA SER A 121 -29.26 3.87 -7.51
C SER A 121 -30.68 3.29 -7.65
N GLY A 122 -30.79 2.00 -7.98
CA GLY A 122 -32.04 1.25 -8.09
C GLY A 122 -32.52 0.59 -6.80
N GLY A 123 -31.88 0.83 -5.65
CA GLY A 123 -32.21 0.21 -4.35
C GLY A 123 -31.75 -1.25 -4.20
N THR A 124 -31.32 -1.90 -5.30
CA THR A 124 -30.60 -3.18 -5.28
C THR A 124 -29.20 -2.94 -5.86
N PRO A 125 -28.12 -3.21 -5.11
CA PRO A 125 -26.76 -3.05 -5.61
C PRO A 125 -26.46 -3.96 -6.81
N ASN A 126 -25.91 -3.40 -7.87
CA ASN A 126 -25.42 -4.12 -9.05
C ASN A 126 -23.94 -3.82 -9.27
N LEU A 127 -23.19 -4.82 -9.77
CA LEU A 127 -21.85 -4.58 -10.28
C LEU A 127 -21.97 -3.85 -11.62
N ALA A 128 -21.25 -2.74 -11.76
CA ALA A 128 -21.32 -1.85 -12.90
C ALA A 128 -19.93 -1.62 -13.50
N ILE A 129 -19.84 -1.60 -14.83
CA ILE A 129 -18.63 -1.21 -15.56
C ILE A 129 -18.93 -0.02 -16.46
N GLN A 130 -18.07 1.00 -16.42
CA GLN A 130 -18.19 2.21 -17.22
C GLN A 130 -16.85 2.57 -17.85
N MET A 131 -16.85 2.94 -19.14
CA MET A 131 -15.67 3.51 -19.80
C MET A 131 -15.47 4.96 -19.35
N ILE A 132 -14.24 5.34 -18.98
CA ILE A 132 -13.85 6.69 -18.54
C ILE A 132 -12.78 7.30 -19.44
#